data_AF-A0A0M3J7Y8-F1
#
_entry.id   AF-A0A0M3J7Y8-F1
#
_cell.length_a   1.000
_cell.length_b   1.000
_cell.length_c   1.000
_cell.angle_alpha   90.00
_cell.angle_beta   90.00
_cell.angle_gamma   90.00
#
_symmetry.space_group_name_H-M   'P 1'
#
loop_
_entity.id
_entity.type
_entity.pdbx_description
1 polymer ?
#
loop_
_entity_poly.entity_id
_entity_poly.type
_entity_poly.pdbx_seq_one_letter_code
_entity_poly.pdbx_strand_id
1 'polypeptide(L)'
;LTESLQFSLRDHFLVAITAIVIGDVCDCGVDAECFIIEVGIISHEILHSLGIWHEQSRSDRDEYINVNYDNLFPGMEGNFEKRTEVVTSNLEQPYDLGSVMHYSSTAFARDQSTATITTRDGNYQHTIGQRKTLSFKDAKIINLQYCMGVCTRQLPCQNSGYTDPRECSECRCPEGYGGTFCEKVAESTIPDCGGELNATSTYQTLQME
;
A
#
# COMPACT_ATOMS: atom_id res chain seq x y z
N LEU A 1 -5.65 -14.25 -22.71
CA LEU A 1 -4.98 -13.00 -22.31
C LEU A 1 -5.07 -12.06 -23.51
N THR A 2 -5.77 -10.94 -23.39
CA THR A 2 -5.96 -9.99 -24.50
C THR A 2 -4.69 -9.19 -24.76
N GLU A 3 -4.48 -8.76 -26.00
CA GLU A 3 -3.28 -8.01 -26.42
C GLU A 3 -3.05 -6.73 -25.60
N SER A 4 -4.11 -6.10 -25.08
CA SER A 4 -4.06 -4.95 -24.17
C SER A 4 -3.42 -5.26 -22.82
N LEU A 5 -3.68 -6.45 -22.26
CA LEU A 5 -3.07 -6.91 -21.01
C LEU A 5 -1.58 -7.19 -21.20
N GLN A 6 -1.22 -7.70 -22.39
CA GLN A 6 0.14 -8.10 -22.74
C GLN A 6 1.05 -6.88 -23.00
N PHE A 7 0.49 -5.77 -23.50
CA PHE A 7 1.21 -4.50 -23.67
C PHE A 7 1.44 -3.79 -22.33
N SER A 8 0.41 -3.68 -21.49
CA SER A 8 0.55 -3.09 -20.14
C SER A 8 1.56 -3.85 -19.29
N LEU A 9 1.51 -5.19 -19.29
CA LEU A 9 2.47 -6.00 -18.54
C LEU A 9 3.90 -5.83 -19.07
N ARG A 10 4.12 -5.60 -20.37
CA ARG A 10 5.47 -5.37 -20.91
C ARG A 10 6.06 -4.05 -20.45
N ASP A 11 5.29 -2.97 -20.46
CA ASP A 11 5.78 -1.66 -20.03
C ASP A 11 6.05 -1.64 -18.51
N HIS A 12 5.14 -2.19 -17.70
CA HIS A 12 5.34 -2.28 -16.25
C HIS A 12 6.46 -3.25 -15.87
N PHE A 13 6.66 -4.34 -16.62
CA PHE A 13 7.78 -5.26 -16.41
C PHE A 13 9.12 -4.63 -16.80
N LEU A 14 9.14 -3.79 -17.85
CA LEU A 14 10.34 -3.02 -18.20
C LEU A 14 10.65 -1.98 -17.11
N VAL A 15 9.64 -1.28 -16.59
CA VAL A 15 9.82 -0.32 -15.48
C VAL A 15 10.27 -1.03 -14.20
N ALA A 16 9.73 -2.21 -13.88
CA ALA A 16 10.17 -2.99 -12.72
C ALA A 16 11.58 -3.56 -12.89
N ILE A 17 11.92 -4.08 -14.08
CA ILE A 17 13.31 -4.45 -14.39
C ILE A 17 14.19 -3.22 -14.29
N THR A 18 13.78 -2.07 -14.81
CA THR A 18 14.53 -0.82 -14.71
C THR A 18 14.67 -0.36 -13.26
N ALA A 19 13.66 -0.44 -12.41
CA ALA A 19 13.77 -0.12 -10.98
C ALA A 19 14.68 -1.10 -10.23
N ILE A 20 14.62 -2.38 -10.56
CA ILE A 20 15.50 -3.43 -10.00
C ILE A 20 16.94 -3.27 -10.51
N VAL A 21 17.14 -2.94 -11.78
CA VAL A 21 18.46 -2.80 -12.44
C VAL A 21 19.09 -1.42 -12.14
N ILE A 22 18.30 -0.37 -11.95
CA ILE A 22 18.77 0.96 -11.52
C ILE A 22 19.00 1.00 -9.99
N GLY A 23 18.37 0.10 -9.22
CA GLY A 23 18.58 -0.05 -7.78
C GLY A 23 20.04 -0.21 -7.34
N ASP A 24 20.93 -0.59 -8.25
CA ASP A 24 22.38 -0.69 -8.04
C ASP A 24 23.20 0.21 -9.00
N VAL A 25 22.71 1.37 -9.45
CA VAL A 25 23.56 2.33 -10.18
C VAL A 25 24.22 3.29 -9.18
N CYS A 26 25.33 2.86 -8.61
CA CYS A 26 26.39 3.80 -8.24
C CYS A 26 26.96 4.33 -9.56
N ASP A 27 26.67 5.58 -9.92
CA ASP A 27 27.41 6.20 -11.02
C ASP A 27 28.89 6.27 -10.61
N CYS A 28 29.77 5.66 -11.40
CA CYS A 28 31.21 5.62 -11.14
C CYS A 28 31.89 6.96 -11.51
N GLY A 29 31.17 8.07 -11.36
CA GLY A 29 31.64 9.43 -11.60
C GLY A 29 32.34 10.04 -10.39
N VAL A 30 33.18 11.04 -10.63
CA VAL A 30 33.94 11.78 -9.60
C VAL A 30 33.07 12.59 -8.62
N ASP A 31 31.76 12.58 -8.79
CA ASP A 31 30.74 13.04 -7.85
C ASP A 31 29.68 11.94 -7.69
N ALA A 32 29.98 10.91 -6.89
CA ALA A 32 29.08 9.79 -6.64
C ALA A 32 27.90 10.22 -5.76
N GLU A 33 26.83 10.75 -6.36
CA GLU A 33 25.52 10.76 -5.72
C GLU A 33 24.91 9.35 -5.84
N CYS A 34 25.03 8.57 -4.76
CA CYS A 34 24.28 7.32 -4.63
C CYS A 34 22.81 7.67 -4.46
N PHE A 35 22.00 7.45 -5.50
CA PHE A 35 20.55 7.57 -5.40
C PHE A 35 20.06 6.45 -4.47
N ILE A 36 19.75 6.79 -3.21
CA ILE A 36 19.08 5.84 -2.31
C ILE A 36 17.65 5.69 -2.85
N ILE A 37 17.40 4.66 -3.64
CA ILE A 37 16.04 4.31 -4.03
C ILE A 37 15.32 3.82 -2.79
N GLU A 38 14.20 4.46 -2.44
CA GLU A 38 13.38 4.01 -1.32
C GLU A 38 12.83 2.61 -1.60
N VAL A 39 12.88 1.73 -0.59
CA VAL A 39 12.39 0.35 -0.69
C VAL A 39 10.94 0.29 -1.18
N GLY A 40 10.12 1.29 -0.86
CA GLY A 40 8.75 1.36 -1.35
C GLY A 40 8.63 1.66 -2.84
N ILE A 41 9.59 2.35 -3.48
CA ILE A 41 9.60 2.53 -4.95
C ILE A 41 9.82 1.17 -5.62
N ILE A 42 10.83 0.42 -5.19
CA ILE A 42 11.09 -0.92 -5.71
C ILE A 42 9.86 -1.82 -5.50
N SER A 43 9.27 -1.74 -4.30
CA SER A 43 8.06 -2.49 -3.98
C SER A 43 6.87 -2.12 -4.87
N HIS A 44 6.68 -0.84 -5.19
CA HIS A 44 5.63 -0.34 -6.08
C HIS A 44 5.72 -0.98 -7.47
N GLU A 45 6.91 -0.99 -8.07
CA GLU A 45 7.09 -1.55 -9.41
C GLU A 45 6.99 -3.08 -9.43
N ILE A 46 7.42 -3.75 -8.36
CA ILE A 46 7.19 -5.18 -8.18
C ILE A 46 5.69 -5.48 -8.10
N LEU A 47 4.91 -4.69 -7.36
CA LEU A 47 3.46 -4.88 -7.27
C LEU A 47 2.77 -4.74 -8.62
N HIS A 48 3.16 -3.75 -9.44
CA HIS A 48 2.68 -3.65 -10.83
C HIS A 48 2.99 -4.92 -11.63
N SER A 49 4.22 -5.43 -11.51
CA SER A 49 4.63 -6.67 -12.19
C SER A 49 3.84 -7.90 -11.72
N LEU A 50 3.38 -7.89 -10.47
CA LEU A 50 2.50 -8.91 -9.89
C LEU A 50 1.02 -8.68 -10.22
N GLY A 51 0.69 -7.66 -11.00
CA GLY A 51 -0.65 -7.38 -11.51
C GLY A 51 -1.50 -6.46 -10.64
N ILE A 52 -0.90 -5.73 -9.70
CA ILE A 52 -1.61 -4.77 -8.84
C ILE A 52 -1.63 -3.41 -9.53
N TRP A 53 -2.83 -2.85 -9.69
CA TRP A 53 -3.02 -1.49 -10.19
C TRP A 53 -2.89 -0.47 -9.07
N HIS A 54 -2.77 0.81 -9.44
CA HIS A 54 -2.79 1.89 -8.46
C HIS A 54 -4.09 1.91 -7.65
N GLU A 55 -3.99 2.18 -6.35
CA GLU A 55 -5.13 2.12 -5.42
C GLU A 55 -6.21 3.16 -5.79
N GLN A 56 -5.81 4.36 -6.25
CA GLN A 56 -6.76 5.38 -6.74
C GLN A 56 -7.41 5.02 -8.08
N SER A 57 -7.14 3.86 -8.65
CA SER A 57 -7.83 3.37 -9.84
C SER A 57 -8.95 2.38 -9.49
N ARG A 58 -9.18 2.06 -8.21
CA ARG A 58 -10.28 1.16 -7.82
C ARG A 58 -11.66 1.68 -8.22
N SER A 59 -12.60 0.76 -8.44
CA SER A 59 -14.00 1.07 -8.77
C SER A 59 -14.72 1.86 -7.66
N ASP A 60 -14.39 1.56 -6.40
CA ASP A 60 -14.96 2.11 -5.17
C ASP A 60 -14.22 3.36 -4.63
N ARG A 61 -13.15 3.82 -5.29
CA ARG A 61 -12.30 4.92 -4.78
C ARG A 61 -13.06 6.19 -4.42
N ASP A 62 -14.16 6.48 -5.12
CA ASP A 62 -14.87 7.74 -4.98
C ASP A 62 -15.60 7.81 -3.63
N GLU A 63 -15.67 6.71 -2.87
CA GLU A 63 -16.11 6.66 -1.47
C GLU A 63 -15.03 7.11 -0.49
N TYR A 64 -13.77 7.21 -0.92
CA TYR A 64 -12.61 7.48 -0.06
C TYR A 64 -11.84 8.73 -0.46
N ILE A 65 -11.84 9.08 -1.75
CA ILE A 65 -11.12 10.24 -2.30
C ILE A 65 -12.00 11.04 -3.26
N ASN A 66 -11.56 12.26 -3.54
CA ASN A 66 -12.07 13.11 -4.61
C ASN A 66 -10.91 13.53 -5.52
N VAL A 67 -11.14 13.49 -6.83
CA VAL A 67 -10.15 13.88 -7.84
C VAL A 67 -10.54 15.23 -8.45
N ASN A 68 -9.66 16.22 -8.33
CA ASN A 68 -9.81 17.54 -8.92
C ASN A 68 -9.25 17.55 -10.36
N TYR A 69 -10.09 17.19 -11.32
CA TYR A 69 -9.72 17.16 -12.74
C TYR A 69 -9.34 18.55 -13.29
N ASP A 70 -9.85 19.64 -12.72
CA ASP A 70 -9.53 21.01 -13.17
C ASP A 70 -8.08 21.41 -12.89
N ASN A 71 -7.43 20.72 -11.95
CA ASN A 71 -6.01 20.91 -11.63
C ASN A 71 -5.09 19.87 -12.27
N LEU A 72 -5.58 19.02 -13.17
CA LEU A 72 -4.71 18.11 -13.91
C LEU A 72 -3.97 18.84 -15.04
N PHE A 73 -2.73 18.43 -15.30
CA PHE A 73 -2.09 18.74 -16.57
C PHE A 73 -2.92 18.15 -17.73
N PRO A 74 -3.25 18.93 -18.77
CA PRO A 74 -4.03 18.42 -19.91
C PRO A 74 -3.39 17.17 -20.52
N GLY A 75 -4.19 16.11 -20.71
CA GLY A 75 -3.73 14.82 -21.22
C GLY A 75 -3.37 13.80 -20.13
N MET A 76 -3.39 14.17 -18.85
CA MET A 76 -3.10 13.28 -17.72
C MET A 76 -4.35 12.61 -17.12
N GLU A 77 -5.55 12.93 -17.63
CA GLU A 77 -6.83 12.42 -17.12
C GLU A 77 -6.90 10.89 -17.15
N GLY A 78 -6.25 10.26 -18.14
CA GLY A 78 -6.15 8.80 -18.27
C GLY A 78 -5.50 8.11 -17.07
N ASN A 79 -4.61 8.78 -16.32
CA ASN A 79 -3.97 8.23 -15.11
C ASN A 79 -4.93 8.11 -13.92
N PHE A 80 -6.12 8.69 -14.03
CA PHE A 80 -7.18 8.68 -13.02
C PHE A 80 -8.41 7.91 -13.48
N GLU A 81 -8.31 7.09 -14.53
CA GLU A 81 -9.41 6.21 -14.92
C GLU A 81 -9.66 5.12 -13.88
N LYS A 82 -10.94 4.88 -13.57
CA LYS A 82 -11.32 3.74 -12.73
C LYS A 82 -11.20 2.45 -13.52
N ARG A 83 -10.69 1.42 -12.87
CA ARG A 83 -10.78 0.03 -13.34
C ARG A 83 -12.13 -0.54 -12.93
N THR A 84 -12.68 -1.36 -13.82
CA THR A 84 -13.96 -2.04 -13.60
C THR A 84 -13.72 -3.34 -12.82
N GLU A 85 -14.71 -3.78 -12.04
CA GLU A 85 -14.68 -5.06 -11.31
C GLU A 85 -14.53 -6.30 -12.21
N VAL A 86 -14.79 -6.15 -13.51
CA VAL A 86 -14.54 -7.19 -14.52
C VAL A 86 -13.04 -7.42 -14.76
N VAL A 87 -12.23 -6.38 -14.58
CA VAL A 87 -10.79 -6.37 -14.89
C VAL A 87 -9.94 -6.44 -13.63
N THR A 88 -10.47 -6.00 -12.48
CA THR A 88 -9.75 -5.95 -11.20
C THR A 88 -10.60 -6.51 -10.07
N SER A 89 -9.97 -7.25 -9.16
CA SER A 89 -10.59 -7.70 -7.92
C SER A 89 -9.84 -7.11 -6.72
N ASN A 90 -10.59 -6.56 -5.77
CA ASN A 90 -10.02 -6.06 -4.52
C ASN A 90 -9.85 -7.18 -3.47
N LEU A 91 -10.20 -8.43 -3.81
CA LEU A 91 -10.17 -9.60 -2.91
C LEU A 91 -10.86 -9.33 -1.56
N GLU A 92 -11.99 -8.62 -1.61
CA GLU A 92 -12.77 -8.19 -0.44
C GLU A 92 -11.97 -7.36 0.59
N GLN A 93 -10.85 -6.76 0.17
CA GLN A 93 -10.05 -5.89 1.01
C GLN A 93 -10.53 -4.43 0.94
N PRO A 94 -10.67 -3.74 2.09
CA PRO A 94 -11.08 -2.35 2.11
C PRO A 94 -10.01 -1.44 1.51
N TYR A 95 -10.43 -0.31 0.95
CA TYR A 95 -9.53 0.70 0.36
C TYR A 95 -8.39 1.09 1.31
N ASP A 96 -7.17 1.22 0.76
CA ASP A 96 -5.98 1.53 1.54
C ASP A 96 -5.34 2.87 1.16
N LEU A 97 -5.67 3.91 1.92
CA LEU A 97 -5.07 5.24 1.77
C LEU A 97 -3.54 5.23 2.00
N GLY A 98 -3.01 4.25 2.74
CA GLY A 98 -1.58 4.09 3.00
C GLY A 98 -0.87 3.14 2.03
N SER A 99 -1.56 2.62 1.02
CA SER A 99 -0.95 1.72 0.04
C SER A 99 0.22 2.40 -0.67
N VAL A 100 1.31 1.65 -0.88
CA VAL A 100 2.43 2.11 -1.70
C VAL A 100 1.99 2.34 -3.16
N MET A 101 0.88 1.74 -3.57
CA MET A 101 0.26 1.88 -4.89
C MET A 101 -0.65 3.11 -4.99
N HIS A 102 -0.85 3.86 -3.91
CA HIS A 102 -1.65 5.09 -3.94
C HIS A 102 -0.81 6.27 -4.47
N TYR A 103 -1.42 7.12 -5.29
CA TYR A 103 -0.83 8.40 -5.70
C TYR A 103 -0.74 9.42 -4.56
N SER A 104 0.21 10.35 -4.67
CA SER A 104 0.30 11.51 -3.78
C SER A 104 -0.82 12.52 -4.06
N SER A 105 -1.04 13.43 -3.11
CA SER A 105 -2.08 14.45 -3.20
C SER A 105 -1.93 15.38 -4.42
N THR A 106 -0.71 15.64 -4.86
CA THR A 106 -0.39 16.55 -5.99
C THR A 106 0.02 15.81 -7.26
N ALA A 107 -0.26 14.51 -7.35
CA ALA A 107 0.07 13.73 -8.55
C ALA A 107 -0.53 14.37 -9.81
N PHE A 108 0.32 14.60 -10.82
CA PHE A 108 -0.02 15.22 -12.11
C PHE A 108 -0.70 16.60 -12.01
N ALA A 109 -0.51 17.31 -10.89
CA ALA A 109 -1.07 18.63 -10.67
C ALA A 109 -0.42 19.67 -11.60
N ARG A 110 -1.24 20.49 -12.29
CA ARG A 110 -0.80 21.68 -13.01
C ARG A 110 -0.24 22.72 -12.05
N ASP A 111 -0.93 22.94 -10.93
CA ASP A 111 -0.48 23.78 -9.83
C ASP A 111 -0.24 22.90 -8.59
N GLN A 112 1.04 22.74 -8.22
CA GLN A 112 1.45 21.93 -7.07
C GLN A 112 1.00 22.50 -5.71
N SER A 113 0.54 23.76 -5.66
CA SER A 113 -0.04 24.33 -4.43
C SER A 113 -1.46 23.84 -4.17
N THR A 114 -2.11 23.24 -5.17
CA THR A 114 -3.46 22.70 -5.08
C THR A 114 -3.43 21.17 -5.23
N ALA A 115 -4.14 20.46 -4.35
CA ALA A 115 -4.21 19.01 -4.43
C ALA A 115 -5.06 18.56 -5.62
N THR A 116 -4.54 17.59 -6.37
CA THR A 116 -5.30 16.79 -7.35
C THR A 116 -6.18 15.77 -6.64
N ILE A 117 -5.66 15.12 -5.60
CA ILE A 117 -6.39 14.12 -4.82
C ILE A 117 -6.61 14.64 -3.41
N THR A 118 -7.87 14.73 -3.01
CA THR A 118 -8.26 15.00 -1.62
C THR A 118 -8.92 13.78 -1.01
N THR A 119 -8.54 13.42 0.22
CA THR A 119 -9.21 12.35 0.97
C THR A 119 -10.54 12.84 1.51
N ARG A 120 -11.56 11.97 1.58
CA ARG A 120 -12.86 12.35 2.16
C ARG A 120 -12.77 12.59 3.66
N ASP A 121 -11.97 11.79 4.35
CA ASP A 121 -11.57 12.05 5.72
C ASP A 121 -10.23 12.81 5.70
N GLY A 122 -10.26 14.07 6.13
CA GLY A 122 -9.10 14.95 6.14
C GLY A 122 -7.97 14.49 7.06
N ASN A 123 -8.25 13.64 8.06
CA ASN A 123 -7.22 13.10 8.96
C ASN A 123 -6.20 12.22 8.20
N TYR A 124 -6.60 11.67 7.06
CA TYR A 124 -5.75 10.79 6.24
C TYR A 124 -5.10 11.49 5.03
N GLN A 125 -5.24 12.82 4.91
CA GLN A 125 -4.75 13.54 3.73
C GLN A 125 -3.22 13.44 3.55
N HIS A 126 -2.48 13.27 4.65
CA HIS A 126 -1.04 13.10 4.67
C HIS A 126 -0.59 11.62 4.63
N THR A 127 -1.54 10.68 4.56
CA THR A 127 -1.26 9.25 4.48
C THR A 127 -1.01 8.81 3.03
N ILE A 128 -1.71 9.43 2.07
CA ILE A 128 -1.62 9.05 0.65
C ILE A 128 -0.27 9.40 0.02
N GLY A 129 0.19 8.54 -0.89
CA GLY A 129 1.40 8.78 -1.69
C GLY A 129 2.72 8.44 -1.00
N GLN A 130 2.69 7.75 0.14
CA GLN A 130 3.91 7.26 0.78
C GLN A 130 4.68 6.30 -0.15
N ARG A 131 6.02 6.36 -0.10
CA ARG A 131 6.95 5.49 -0.86
C ARG A 131 7.99 4.80 0.03
N LYS A 132 7.72 4.74 1.33
CA LYS A 132 8.63 4.20 2.34
C LYS A 132 8.60 2.67 2.40
N THR A 133 7.41 2.07 2.41
CA THR A 133 7.24 0.62 2.62
C THR A 133 5.92 0.12 2.05
N LEU A 134 5.80 -1.19 1.87
CA LEU A 134 4.51 -1.86 1.67
C LEU A 134 3.61 -1.64 2.87
N SER A 135 2.33 -1.35 2.61
CA SER A 135 1.29 -1.46 3.63
C SER A 135 1.01 -2.93 3.97
N PHE A 136 0.35 -3.17 5.10
CA PHE A 136 -0.11 -4.52 5.44
C PHE A 136 -1.04 -5.11 4.37
N LYS A 137 -1.91 -4.29 3.78
CA LYS A 137 -2.87 -4.74 2.77
C LYS A 137 -2.22 -5.01 1.43
N ASP A 138 -1.20 -4.23 1.04
CA ASP A 138 -0.41 -4.52 -0.17
C ASP A 138 0.15 -5.95 -0.11
N ALA A 139 0.79 -6.30 1.01
CA ALA A 139 1.31 -7.66 1.23
C ALA A 139 0.19 -8.71 1.32
N LYS A 140 -0.93 -8.37 1.96
CA LYS A 140 -2.08 -9.28 2.11
C LYS A 140 -2.70 -9.64 0.76
N ILE A 141 -2.92 -8.68 -0.13
CA ILE A 141 -3.51 -8.94 -1.46
C ILE A 141 -2.65 -9.92 -2.25
N ILE A 142 -1.32 -9.74 -2.25
CA ILE A 142 -0.39 -10.66 -2.90
C ILE A 142 -0.46 -12.05 -2.27
N ASN A 143 -0.47 -12.16 -0.94
CA ASN A 143 -0.54 -13.45 -0.26
C ASN A 143 -1.89 -14.15 -0.49
N LEU A 144 -3.00 -13.41 -0.55
CA LEU A 144 -4.30 -13.98 -0.90
C LEU A 144 -4.29 -14.50 -2.35
N GLN A 145 -3.70 -13.75 -3.28
CA GLN A 145 -3.69 -14.11 -4.69
C GLN A 145 -2.77 -15.30 -5.01
N TYR A 146 -1.60 -15.36 -4.39
CA TYR A 146 -0.54 -16.30 -4.78
C TYR A 146 -0.19 -17.36 -3.72
N CYS A 147 -0.53 -17.14 -2.45
CA CYS A 147 -0.08 -17.98 -1.33
C CYS A 147 -1.23 -18.68 -0.57
N MET A 148 -2.49 -18.43 -0.92
CA MET A 148 -3.66 -19.00 -0.23
C MET A 148 -3.66 -20.53 -0.13
N GLY A 149 -3.06 -21.22 -1.09
CA GLY A 149 -2.99 -22.69 -1.14
C GLY A 149 -1.80 -23.31 -0.40
N VAL A 150 -0.91 -22.50 0.19
CA VAL A 150 0.29 -23.02 0.86
C VAL A 150 -0.07 -23.73 2.17
N CYS A 151 -0.96 -23.14 2.95
CA CYS A 151 -1.43 -23.72 4.21
C CYS A 151 -2.70 -24.56 3.98
N THR A 152 -2.68 -25.80 4.44
CA THR A 152 -3.82 -26.73 4.33
C THR A 152 -5.04 -26.29 5.15
N ARG A 153 -4.78 -25.57 6.25
CA ARG A 153 -5.81 -25.03 7.14
C ARG A 153 -5.68 -23.52 7.21
N GLN A 154 -6.82 -22.83 7.08
CA GLN A 154 -6.91 -21.41 7.38
C GLN A 154 -7.21 -21.20 8.86
N LEU A 155 -6.44 -20.34 9.51
CA LEU A 155 -6.62 -19.97 10.91
C LEU A 155 -7.71 -18.89 11.04
N PRO A 156 -8.44 -18.84 12.17
CA PRO A 156 -9.45 -17.81 12.44
C PRO A 156 -8.80 -16.50 12.89
N CYS A 157 -8.04 -15.86 12.00
CA CYS A 157 -7.34 -14.61 12.29
C CYS A 157 -8.33 -13.46 12.54
N GLN A 158 -8.09 -12.69 13.60
CA GLN A 158 -8.88 -11.52 13.99
C GLN A 158 -8.28 -10.23 13.43
N ASN A 159 -9.00 -9.12 13.61
CA ASN A 159 -8.53 -7.76 13.27
C ASN A 159 -7.99 -7.62 11.84
N SER A 160 -8.60 -8.31 10.86
CA SER A 160 -8.16 -8.32 9.46
C SER A 160 -6.81 -9.02 9.18
N GLY A 161 -6.29 -9.79 10.13
CA GLY A 161 -5.16 -10.70 9.91
C GLY A 161 -5.48 -11.83 8.92
N TYR A 162 -4.45 -12.59 8.55
CA TYR A 162 -4.57 -13.77 7.69
C TYR A 162 -3.50 -14.80 8.07
N THR A 163 -3.72 -16.08 7.75
CA THR A 163 -2.76 -17.15 8.05
C THR A 163 -1.40 -16.84 7.41
N ASP A 164 -0.30 -16.84 8.18
CA ASP A 164 1.02 -16.59 7.57
C ASP A 164 1.36 -17.76 6.63
N PRO A 165 1.53 -17.52 5.31
CA PRO A 165 1.83 -18.59 4.37
C PRO A 165 3.22 -19.22 4.58
N ARG A 166 4.10 -18.59 5.38
CA ARG A 166 5.41 -19.14 5.76
C ARG A 166 5.35 -19.96 7.04
N GLU A 167 4.36 -19.69 7.89
CA GLU A 167 4.17 -20.37 9.18
C GLU A 167 2.67 -20.63 9.41
N CYS A 168 2.21 -21.79 8.96
CA CYS A 168 0.79 -22.16 8.96
C CYS A 168 0.20 -22.38 10.37
N SER A 169 0.99 -22.20 11.43
CA SER A 169 0.54 -22.27 12.82
C SER A 169 0.19 -20.91 13.44
N GLU A 170 0.44 -19.79 12.75
CA GLU A 170 0.11 -18.45 13.23
C GLU A 170 -0.49 -17.52 12.16
N CYS A 171 -1.10 -16.44 12.62
CA CYS A 171 -1.62 -15.37 11.78
C CYS A 171 -0.58 -14.25 11.63
N ARG A 172 -0.48 -13.74 10.41
CA ARG A 172 0.18 -12.46 10.14
C ARG A 172 -0.77 -11.31 10.49
N CYS A 173 -0.34 -10.48 11.43
CA CYS A 173 -1.16 -9.43 12.02
C CYS A 173 -0.87 -8.05 11.44
N PRO A 174 -1.90 -7.19 11.26
CA PRO A 174 -1.68 -5.79 10.99
C PRO A 174 -0.92 -5.12 12.14
N GLU A 175 -0.27 -4.00 11.82
CA GLU A 175 0.47 -3.21 12.80
C GLU A 175 -0.43 -2.83 13.99
N GLY A 176 0.11 -2.94 15.21
CA GLY A 176 -0.63 -2.74 16.46
C GLY A 176 -1.30 -3.99 17.04
N TYR A 177 -1.41 -5.08 16.27
CA TYR A 177 -1.99 -6.35 16.74
C TYR A 177 -0.94 -7.46 16.84
N GLY A 178 -1.14 -8.38 17.78
CA GLY A 178 -0.28 -9.54 18.01
C GLY A 178 -1.05 -10.72 18.60
N GLY A 179 -0.30 -11.75 19.01
CA GLY A 179 -0.87 -13.06 19.37
C GLY A 179 -1.02 -13.98 18.16
N THR A 180 -1.24 -15.27 18.42
CA THR A 180 -1.29 -16.31 17.37
C THR A 180 -2.42 -16.07 16.37
N PHE A 181 -3.50 -15.42 16.79
CA PHE A 181 -4.67 -15.11 15.96
C PHE A 181 -4.90 -13.61 15.79
N CYS A 182 -3.91 -12.77 16.08
CA CYS A 182 -4.05 -11.30 16.07
C CYS A 182 -5.12 -10.79 17.05
N GLU A 183 -5.31 -11.51 18.15
CA GLU A 183 -6.36 -11.27 19.14
C GLU A 183 -5.95 -10.30 20.25
N LYS A 184 -4.67 -9.93 20.31
CA LYS A 184 -4.10 -9.06 21.35
C LYS A 184 -3.50 -7.79 20.74
N VAL A 185 -3.22 -6.81 21.59
CA VAL A 185 -2.33 -5.70 21.22
C VAL A 185 -0.91 -6.25 21.06
N ALA A 186 -0.19 -5.76 20.05
CA ALA A 186 1.21 -6.15 19.83
C ALA A 186 2.07 -5.79 21.04
N GLU A 187 2.91 -6.72 21.48
CA GLU A 187 3.86 -6.46 22.56
C GLU A 187 4.92 -5.44 22.11
N SER A 188 5.31 -4.55 23.03
CA SER A 188 6.38 -3.61 22.78
C SER A 188 7.71 -4.32 22.67
N THR A 189 8.51 -3.92 21.69
CA THR A 189 9.90 -4.39 21.55
C THR A 189 10.86 -3.67 22.50
N ILE A 190 10.41 -2.60 23.15
CA ILE A 190 11.19 -1.80 24.10
C ILE A 190 10.81 -2.27 25.52
N PRO A 191 11.79 -2.74 26.33
CA PRO A 191 11.56 -3.08 27.73
C PRO A 191 10.92 -1.90 28.50
N ASP A 192 9.99 -2.20 29.38
CA ASP A 192 9.27 -1.22 30.22
C ASP A 192 8.43 -0.18 29.43
N CYS A 193 8.24 -0.39 28.12
CA CYS A 193 7.35 0.41 27.29
C CYS A 193 6.18 -0.47 26.82
N GLY A 194 4.99 0.13 26.63
CA GLY A 194 3.78 -0.57 26.19
C GLY A 194 2.83 -0.94 27.33
N GLY A 195 1.79 -1.71 27.00
CA GLY A 195 0.70 -2.08 27.91
C GLY A 195 -0.67 -1.81 27.29
N GLU A 196 -1.70 -2.46 27.83
CA GLU A 196 -3.09 -2.24 27.41
C GLU A 196 -3.75 -1.21 28.31
N LEU A 197 -4.30 -0.17 27.68
CA LEU A 197 -5.09 0.85 28.36
C LEU A 197 -6.55 0.73 27.93
N ASN A 198 -7.45 0.63 28.90
CA ASN A 198 -8.88 0.59 28.61
C ASN A 198 -9.39 2.00 28.33
N ALA A 199 -9.82 2.22 27.08
CA ALA A 199 -10.43 3.48 26.70
C ALA A 199 -11.72 3.72 27.52
N THR A 200 -11.81 4.91 28.12
CA THR A 200 -13.02 5.37 28.81
C THR A 200 -13.63 6.56 28.09
N SER A 201 -14.91 6.84 28.32
CA SER A 201 -15.57 8.05 27.78
C SER A 201 -15.02 9.37 28.36
N THR A 202 -14.19 9.30 29.38
CA THR A 202 -13.51 10.45 29.99
C THR A 202 -12.08 10.55 29.50
N TYR A 203 -11.62 11.78 29.24
CA TYR A 203 -10.21 12.04 28.96
C TYR A 203 -9.35 11.58 30.13
N GLN A 204 -8.26 10.89 29.80
CA GLN A 204 -7.24 10.48 30.75
C GLN A 204 -5.91 11.05 30.28
N THR A 205 -5.10 11.54 31.22
CA THR A 205 -3.73 11.95 30.93
C THR A 205 -2.82 10.76 31.16
N LEU A 206 -2.19 10.28 30.09
CA LEU A 206 -1.17 9.23 30.20
C LEU A 206 0.16 9.88 30.59
N GLN A 207 0.74 9.42 31.68
CA GLN A 207 2.13 9.72 31.98
C GLN A 207 2.98 8.64 31.32
N MET A 208 3.86 9.04 30.41
CA MET A 208 4.92 8.17 29.94
C MET A 208 6.00 8.19 31.03
N GLU A 209 6.20 7.06 31.72
CA GLU A 209 7.33 6.88 32.61
C GLU A 209 8.66 6.78 31.84
#